data_AF-A0A3M1W4P8-F1
#
_entry.id   AF-A0A3M1W4P8-F1
#
_cell.length_a   1.000
_cell.length_b   1.000
_cell.length_c   1.000
_cell.angle_alpha   90.00
_cell.angle_beta   90.00
_cell.angle_gamma   90.00
#
_symmetry.space_group_name_H-M   'P 1'
#
loop_
_entity.id
_entity.type
_entity.pdbx_description
1 polymer ?
#
loop_
_entity_poly.entity_id
_entity_poly.type
_entity_poly.pdbx_seq_one_letter_code
_entity_poly.pdbx_strand_id
1 'polypeptide(L)'
;MSGLSAPPPDPARDLIRAITGRPAGRVFLALPTEPCDPARWLAVAGPDAVLWAPPEGPQFAGWGPGIFFPAGPAGADPAGLAGRAARELERITAVDPGRGGAPGPVALGGLAFDPGVPRDPRWRPFGAGFFRIPRWIYRREGDRAWLGLLLRLPAGQSAAGELAKLERLARTGPPPAGTAEF
;
A
#
# COMPACT_ATOMS: atom_id res chain seq x y z
N MET A 1 -40.48 -3.55 -27.69
CA MET A 1 -40.10 -4.01 -26.34
C MET A 1 -38.81 -3.31 -25.97
N SER A 2 -38.88 -2.22 -25.19
CA SER A 2 -37.70 -1.48 -24.75
C SER A 2 -37.03 -2.26 -23.61
N GLY A 3 -35.87 -2.85 -23.89
CA GLY A 3 -35.07 -3.52 -22.87
C GLY A 3 -34.46 -2.47 -21.94
N LEU A 4 -34.90 -2.44 -20.68
CA LEU A 4 -34.24 -1.67 -19.63
C LEU A 4 -32.85 -2.29 -19.41
N SER A 5 -31.81 -1.65 -19.95
CA SER A 5 -30.44 -1.95 -19.58
C SER A 5 -30.28 -1.68 -18.10
N ALA A 6 -29.77 -2.65 -17.34
CA ALA A 6 -29.41 -2.43 -15.96
C ALA A 6 -28.44 -1.23 -15.87
N PRO A 7 -28.56 -0.37 -14.84
CA PRO A 7 -27.61 0.71 -14.65
C PRO A 7 -26.20 0.12 -14.49
N PRO A 8 -25.16 0.83 -14.97
CA PRO A 8 -23.79 0.38 -14.77
C PRO A 8 -23.50 0.25 -13.27
N PRO A 9 -22.65 -0.71 -12.85
CA PRO A 9 -22.27 -0.88 -11.47
C PRO A 9 -21.67 0.41 -10.91
N ASP A 10 -22.11 0.79 -9.72
CA ASP A 10 -21.57 1.92 -8.97
C ASP A 10 -20.47 1.39 -8.02
N PRO A 11 -19.17 1.59 -8.33
CA PRO A 11 -18.08 1.06 -7.53
C PRO A 11 -18.05 1.62 -6.10
N ALA A 12 -18.57 2.83 -5.87
CA ALA A 12 -18.69 3.38 -4.53
C ALA A 12 -19.77 2.64 -3.73
N ARG A 13 -20.91 2.32 -4.35
CA ARG A 13 -21.98 1.54 -3.72
C ARG A 13 -21.57 0.10 -3.44
N ASP A 14 -20.85 -0.52 -4.37
CA ASP A 14 -20.30 -1.87 -4.20
C ASP A 14 -19.23 -1.90 -3.12
N LEU A 15 -18.35 -0.89 -3.06
CA LEU A 15 -17.38 -0.74 -1.97
C LEU A 15 -18.12 -0.60 -0.64
N ILE A 16 -19.04 0.36 -0.50
CA ILE A 16 -19.81 0.56 0.73
C ILE A 16 -20.44 -0.76 1.16
N ARG A 17 -21.02 -1.54 0.25
CA ARG A 17 -21.59 -2.86 0.58
C ARG A 17 -20.53 -3.87 1.05
N ALA A 18 -19.35 -3.89 0.44
CA ALA A 18 -18.27 -4.82 0.77
C ALA A 18 -17.65 -4.57 2.15
N ILE A 19 -17.65 -3.32 2.62
CA ILE A 19 -17.09 -2.91 3.92
C ILE A 19 -18.14 -2.67 5.01
N THR A 20 -19.39 -2.35 4.66
CA THR A 20 -20.47 -2.15 5.64
C THR A 20 -20.87 -3.48 6.27
N GLY A 21 -20.74 -3.58 7.59
CA GLY A 21 -21.03 -4.80 8.35
C GLY A 21 -19.81 -5.67 8.68
N ARG A 22 -18.61 -5.28 8.23
CA ARG A 22 -17.39 -5.94 8.69
C ARG A 22 -17.00 -5.45 10.09
N PRO A 23 -16.43 -6.33 10.94
CA PRO A 23 -15.84 -5.89 12.20
C PRO A 23 -14.72 -4.88 11.93
N ALA A 24 -14.44 -4.03 12.93
CA ALA A 24 -13.32 -3.09 12.86
C ALA A 24 -12.04 -3.81 12.42
N GLY A 25 -11.33 -3.23 11.45
CA GLY A 25 -10.25 -3.94 10.80
C GLY A 25 -9.41 -3.08 9.88
N ARG A 26 -8.49 -3.76 9.19
CA ARG A 26 -7.64 -3.15 8.18
C ARG A 26 -8.15 -3.52 6.80
N VAL A 27 -8.33 -2.51 5.97
CA VAL A 27 -8.81 -2.66 4.60
C VAL A 27 -7.77 -2.07 3.66
N PHE A 28 -7.49 -2.78 2.59
CA PHE A 28 -6.65 -2.30 1.51
C PHE A 28 -7.53 -2.08 0.28
N LEU A 29 -7.60 -0.85 -0.19
CA LEU A 29 -8.29 -0.47 -1.41
C LEU A 29 -7.25 -0.31 -2.52
N ALA A 30 -7.52 -0.81 -3.72
CA ALA A 30 -6.65 -0.57 -4.87
C ALA A 30 -7.45 -0.22 -6.12
N LEU A 31 -6.97 0.78 -6.86
CA LEU A 31 -7.55 1.22 -8.12
C LEU A 31 -6.51 1.20 -9.24
N PRO A 32 -6.90 0.84 -10.48
CA PRO A 32 -6.04 1.05 -11.64
C PRO A 32 -5.63 2.52 -11.78
N THR A 33 -4.40 2.75 -12.24
CA THR A 33 -3.87 4.08 -12.52
C THR A 33 -2.94 4.01 -13.74
N GLU A 34 -2.52 5.17 -14.26
CA GLU A 34 -1.60 5.23 -15.39
C GLU A 34 -0.20 4.70 -15.00
N PRO A 35 0.40 3.80 -15.80
CA PRO A 35 1.78 3.38 -15.61
C PRO A 35 2.75 4.57 -15.72
N CYS A 36 3.62 4.72 -14.73
CA CYS A 36 4.69 5.70 -14.73
C CYS A 36 5.90 5.13 -13.97
N ASP A 37 7.02 5.87 -13.98
CA ASP A 37 8.18 5.52 -13.15
C ASP A 37 7.79 5.58 -11.65
N PRO A 38 7.91 4.46 -10.90
CA PRO A 38 7.62 4.44 -9.47
C PRO A 38 8.37 5.50 -8.66
N ALA A 39 9.56 5.92 -9.09
CA ALA A 39 10.34 6.95 -8.40
C ALA A 39 9.62 8.31 -8.35
N ARG A 40 8.69 8.59 -9.29
CA ARG A 40 7.89 9.82 -9.27
C ARG A 40 7.00 9.94 -8.02
N TRP A 41 6.58 8.81 -7.46
CA TRP A 41 5.80 8.79 -6.21
C TRP A 41 6.66 9.05 -4.97
N LEU A 42 7.99 8.90 -5.06
CA LEU A 42 8.89 9.22 -3.96
C LEU A 42 9.10 10.72 -3.78
N ALA A 43 8.95 11.51 -4.85
CA ALA A 43 9.12 12.97 -4.80
C ALA A 43 8.11 13.66 -3.87
N VAL A 44 7.03 12.96 -3.53
CA VAL A 44 5.98 13.41 -2.61
C VAL A 44 5.95 12.56 -1.34
N ALA A 45 6.82 11.55 -1.25
CA ALA A 45 6.89 10.67 -0.12
C ALA A 45 7.77 11.29 0.98
N GLY A 46 7.30 11.19 2.22
CA GLY A 46 8.08 11.61 3.39
C GLY A 46 9.28 10.67 3.68
N PRO A 47 9.93 10.81 4.85
CA PRO A 47 11.11 10.01 5.23
C PRO A 47 10.87 8.49 5.30
N ASP A 48 9.59 8.11 5.25
CA ASP A 48 9.07 6.76 5.32
C ASP A 48 8.84 6.09 3.96
N ALA A 49 9.41 6.64 2.90
CA ALA A 49 9.30 6.10 1.57
C ALA A 49 10.10 4.80 1.39
N VAL A 50 9.58 3.89 0.56
CA VAL A 50 10.30 2.70 0.12
C VAL A 50 10.13 2.55 -1.39
N LEU A 51 11.23 2.22 -2.07
CA LEU A 51 11.26 1.90 -3.49
C LEU A 51 11.76 0.47 -3.66
N TRP A 52 11.03 -0.33 -4.42
CA TRP A 52 11.46 -1.63 -4.90
C TRP A 52 11.24 -1.66 -6.41
N ALA A 53 12.30 -1.50 -7.19
CA ALA A 53 12.21 -1.43 -8.65
C ALA A 53 13.26 -2.36 -9.29
N PRO A 54 13.07 -3.69 -9.20
CA PRO A 54 13.96 -4.63 -9.85
C PRO A 54 13.91 -4.45 -11.38
N PRO A 55 14.96 -4.91 -12.11
CA PRO A 55 14.96 -4.86 -13.57
C PRO A 55 13.81 -5.65 -14.20
N GLU A 56 13.42 -6.75 -13.56
CA GLU A 56 12.33 -7.63 -13.99
C GLU A 56 11.31 -7.80 -12.86
N GLY A 57 10.03 -7.95 -13.25
CA GLY A 57 8.93 -8.21 -12.33
C GLY A 57 8.25 -6.96 -11.76
N PRO A 58 7.47 -7.13 -10.68
CA PRO A 58 6.68 -6.05 -10.10
C PRO A 58 7.55 -4.97 -9.45
N GLN A 59 7.21 -3.71 -9.73
CA GLN A 59 7.84 -2.54 -9.14
C GLN A 59 6.89 -1.86 -8.15
N PHE A 60 7.42 -1.30 -7.07
CA PHE A 60 6.65 -0.68 -5.99
C PHE A 60 7.27 0.63 -5.53
N ALA A 61 6.41 1.61 -5.26
CA ALA A 61 6.73 2.75 -4.41
C ALA A 61 5.73 2.79 -3.26
N GLY A 62 6.19 2.78 -2.03
CA GLY A 62 5.36 2.78 -0.83
C GLY A 62 5.64 3.99 0.06
N TRP A 63 4.62 4.60 0.64
CA TRP A 63 4.79 5.75 1.53
C TRP A 63 3.68 5.90 2.57
N GLY A 64 3.89 6.85 3.50
CA GLY A 64 2.95 7.20 4.56
C GLY A 64 2.97 6.25 5.77
N PRO A 65 2.22 6.61 6.83
CA PRO A 65 2.20 5.88 8.10
C PRO A 65 1.48 4.54 7.94
N GLY A 66 2.26 3.49 7.71
CA GLY A 66 1.79 2.13 7.51
C GLY A 66 1.93 1.26 8.76
N ILE A 67 2.01 -0.06 8.56
CA ILE A 67 2.34 -1.01 9.63
C ILE A 67 3.83 -1.27 9.57
N PHE A 68 4.54 -1.13 10.69
CA PHE A 68 5.98 -1.29 10.77
C PHE A 68 6.35 -2.48 11.66
N PHE A 69 7.28 -3.30 11.16
CA PHE A 69 7.81 -4.48 11.82
C PHE A 69 9.32 -4.32 11.95
N PRO A 70 9.84 -3.80 13.07
CA PRO A 70 11.27 -3.78 13.30
C PRO A 70 11.78 -5.18 13.66
N ALA A 71 13.06 -5.43 13.40
CA ALA A 71 13.80 -6.50 14.04
C ALA A 71 13.80 -6.32 15.57
N GLY A 72 13.85 -7.44 16.31
CA GLY A 72 13.85 -7.40 17.76
C GLY A 72 15.20 -6.94 18.34
N PRO A 73 15.27 -6.66 19.65
CA PRO A 73 16.50 -6.22 20.32
C PRO A 73 17.60 -7.29 20.30
N ALA A 74 17.23 -8.58 20.20
CA ALA A 74 18.17 -9.70 20.09
C ALA A 74 18.83 -9.85 18.70
N GLY A 75 18.52 -8.96 17.74
CA GLY A 75 19.07 -8.99 16.39
C GLY A 75 18.05 -9.41 15.33
N ALA A 76 18.56 -9.66 14.12
CA ALA A 76 17.73 -10.10 12.99
C ALA A 76 17.41 -11.59 13.15
N ASP A 77 16.13 -11.90 13.38
CA ASP A 77 15.50 -13.18 13.02
C ASP A 77 14.71 -12.93 11.73
N PRO A 78 15.32 -13.18 10.55
CA PRO A 78 14.68 -12.94 9.25
C PRO A 78 13.34 -13.65 9.10
N ALA A 79 13.29 -14.93 9.53
CA ALA A 79 12.12 -15.77 9.37
C ALA A 79 10.98 -15.31 10.29
N GLY A 80 11.27 -15.02 11.56
CA GLY A 80 10.27 -14.50 12.49
C GLY A 80 9.78 -13.12 12.09
N LEU A 81 10.65 -12.25 11.56
CA LEU A 81 10.28 -10.93 11.06
C LEU A 81 9.37 -11.02 9.82
N ALA A 82 9.75 -11.84 8.82
CA ALA A 82 8.91 -12.10 7.64
C ALA A 82 7.56 -12.74 8.02
N GLY A 83 7.58 -13.70 8.94
CA GLY A 83 6.37 -14.37 9.43
C GLY A 83 5.40 -13.43 10.15
N ARG A 84 5.89 -12.42 10.89
CA ARG A 84 5.02 -11.37 11.47
C ARG A 84 4.35 -10.53 10.39
N ALA A 85 5.09 -10.11 9.37
CA ALA A 85 4.55 -9.32 8.27
C ALA A 85 3.52 -10.13 7.46
N ALA A 86 3.82 -11.40 7.15
CA ALA A 86 2.91 -12.30 6.44
C ALA A 86 1.57 -12.49 7.16
N ARG A 87 1.61 -12.79 8.47
CA ARG A 87 0.39 -12.91 9.29
C ARG A 87 -0.44 -11.63 9.33
N GLU A 88 0.20 -10.47 9.21
CA GLU A 88 -0.54 -9.22 9.14
C GLU A 88 -1.19 -9.03 7.77
N LEU A 89 -0.50 -9.37 6.68
CA LEU A 89 -1.08 -9.35 5.33
C LEU A 89 -2.34 -10.23 5.25
N GLU A 90 -2.32 -11.42 5.87
CA GLU A 90 -3.47 -12.32 5.96
C GLU A 90 -4.69 -11.71 6.69
N ARG A 91 -4.46 -10.75 7.59
CA ARG A 91 -5.51 -10.05 8.34
C ARG A 91 -6.08 -8.85 7.60
N ILE A 92 -5.42 -8.40 6.54
CA ILE A 92 -5.87 -7.26 5.75
C ILE A 92 -6.92 -7.72 4.74
N THR A 93 -8.11 -7.12 4.80
CA THR A 93 -9.11 -7.31 3.75
C THR A 93 -8.70 -6.50 2.53
N ALA A 94 -8.29 -7.16 1.45
CA ALA A 94 -8.15 -6.51 0.14
C ALA A 94 -9.53 -6.33 -0.51
N VAL A 95 -9.78 -5.14 -1.04
CA VAL A 95 -10.96 -4.80 -1.84
C VAL A 95 -10.48 -4.20 -3.15
N ASP A 96 -11.05 -4.68 -4.25
CA ASP A 96 -10.81 -4.20 -5.61
C ASP A 96 -12.11 -3.55 -6.14
N PRO A 97 -12.35 -2.26 -5.84
CA PRO A 97 -13.55 -1.57 -6.30
C PRO A 97 -13.62 -1.44 -7.81
N GLY A 98 -12.45 -1.39 -8.48
CA GLY A 98 -12.34 -1.27 -9.92
C GLY A 98 -12.57 -2.59 -10.67
N ARG A 99 -12.69 -3.72 -9.94
CA ARG A 99 -12.76 -5.09 -10.50
C ARG A 99 -11.64 -5.35 -11.52
N GLY A 100 -10.49 -4.71 -11.32
CA GLY A 100 -9.35 -4.75 -12.23
C GLY A 100 -8.40 -5.92 -12.00
N GLY A 101 -8.77 -6.86 -11.12
CA GLY A 101 -7.86 -7.86 -10.60
C GLY A 101 -6.75 -7.20 -9.78
N ALA A 102 -7.10 -6.17 -9.01
CA ALA A 102 -6.14 -5.38 -8.27
C ALA A 102 -5.43 -6.27 -7.24
N PRO A 103 -4.09 -6.27 -7.20
CA PRO A 103 -3.38 -7.10 -6.27
C PRO A 103 -3.52 -6.59 -4.83
N GLY A 104 -3.33 -7.49 -3.87
CA GLY A 104 -3.35 -7.16 -2.45
C GLY A 104 -2.16 -6.31 -1.97
N PRO A 105 -2.16 -5.94 -0.68
CA PRO A 105 -1.04 -5.23 -0.07
C PRO A 105 0.23 -6.10 -0.10
N VAL A 106 1.39 -5.45 0.04
CA VAL A 106 2.69 -6.12 0.16
C VAL A 106 3.47 -5.53 1.32
N ALA A 107 4.27 -6.37 1.98
CA ALA A 107 5.27 -5.94 2.93
C ALA A 107 6.60 -5.70 2.21
N LEU A 108 7.17 -4.51 2.37
CA LEU A 108 8.43 -4.07 1.77
C LEU A 108 9.44 -3.77 2.87
N GLY A 109 10.72 -3.99 2.64
CA GLY A 109 11.74 -3.74 3.65
C GLY A 109 13.06 -4.41 3.33
N GLY A 110 13.87 -4.62 4.34
CA GLY A 110 15.20 -5.18 4.18
C GLY A 110 15.78 -5.65 5.50
N LEU A 111 16.83 -6.45 5.38
CA LEU A 111 17.59 -6.99 6.50
C LEU A 111 19.01 -6.42 6.43
N ALA A 112 19.62 -6.18 7.59
CA ALA A 112 21.04 -5.87 7.63
C ALA A 112 21.84 -7.12 7.23
N PHE A 113 22.90 -6.94 6.44
CA PHE A 113 23.79 -8.03 6.04
C PHE A 113 24.52 -8.64 7.24
N ASP A 114 25.06 -7.76 8.10
CA ASP A 114 25.61 -8.11 9.40
C ASP A 114 24.96 -7.22 10.47
N PRO A 115 24.06 -7.78 11.31
CA PRO A 115 23.38 -6.98 12.30
C PRO A 115 24.28 -6.53 13.46
N GLY A 116 25.43 -7.18 13.66
CA GLY A 116 26.36 -6.95 14.76
C GLY A 116 27.38 -5.84 14.49
N VAL A 117 27.53 -5.40 13.24
CA VAL A 117 28.48 -4.33 12.88
C VAL A 117 27.92 -2.94 13.21
N PRO A 118 28.74 -2.03 13.79
CA PRO A 118 28.35 -0.64 13.98
C PRO A 118 27.90 0.01 12.68
N ARG A 119 26.74 0.67 12.71
CA ARG A 119 26.16 1.32 11.52
C ARG A 119 26.57 2.79 11.46
N ASP A 120 26.89 3.23 10.24
CA ASP A 120 26.93 4.65 9.89
C ASP A 120 25.61 5.31 10.35
N PRO A 121 25.66 6.55 10.87
CA PRO A 121 24.46 7.27 11.33
C PRO A 121 23.29 7.25 10.34
N ARG A 122 23.55 7.27 9.03
CA ARG A 122 22.52 7.20 7.98
C ARG A 122 21.78 5.86 7.94
N TRP A 123 22.41 4.77 8.39
CA TRP A 123 21.84 3.43 8.41
C TRP A 123 21.26 3.03 9.77
N ARG A 124 21.52 3.79 10.84
CA ARG A 124 21.01 3.50 12.19
C ARG A 124 19.49 3.36 12.28
N PRO A 125 18.67 4.21 11.61
CA PRO A 125 17.21 4.09 11.71
C PRO A 125 16.65 2.75 11.22
N PHE A 126 17.37 2.03 10.35
CA PHE A 126 16.92 0.75 9.79
C PHE A 126 17.23 -0.45 10.70
N GLY A 127 18.10 -0.27 11.72
CA GLY A 127 18.43 -1.31 12.69
C GLY A 127 18.96 -2.60 12.07
N ALA A 128 18.62 -3.75 12.67
CA ALA A 128 18.96 -5.08 12.16
C ALA A 128 18.10 -5.52 10.95
N GLY A 129 17.06 -4.77 10.65
CA GLY A 129 16.12 -5.05 9.57
C GLY A 129 14.73 -4.61 9.95
N PHE A 130 13.89 -4.47 8.93
CA PHE A 130 12.49 -4.14 9.10
C PHE A 130 11.68 -4.61 7.90
N PHE A 131 10.37 -4.81 8.11
CA PHE A 131 9.38 -4.75 7.05
C PHE A 131 8.36 -3.66 7.36
N ARG A 132 7.73 -3.14 6.32
CA ARG A 132 6.61 -2.22 6.42
C ARG A 132 5.52 -2.60 5.43
N ILE A 133 4.26 -2.45 5.81
CA ILE A 133 3.12 -2.44 4.89
C ILE A 133 2.73 -0.96 4.74
N PRO A 134 3.09 -0.30 3.63
CA PRO A 134 2.87 1.14 3.47
C PRO A 134 1.40 1.54 3.53
N ARG A 135 1.11 2.80 3.92
CA ARG A 135 -0.25 3.35 3.84
C ARG A 135 -0.67 3.49 2.38
N TRP A 136 0.19 4.08 1.57
CA TRP A 136 0.00 4.24 0.15
C TRP A 136 0.99 3.36 -0.58
N ILE A 137 0.54 2.71 -1.65
CA ILE A 137 1.41 1.90 -2.50
C ILE A 137 1.06 2.10 -3.96
N TYR A 138 2.05 2.48 -4.74
CA TYR A 138 2.01 2.35 -6.18
C TYR A 138 2.64 1.01 -6.55
N ARG A 139 1.97 0.23 -7.39
CA ARG A 139 2.51 -1.00 -7.99
C ARG A 139 2.44 -0.89 -9.50
N ARG A 140 3.50 -1.29 -10.18
CA ARG A 140 3.55 -1.41 -11.64
C ARG A 140 3.99 -2.81 -12.04
N GLU A 141 3.31 -3.39 -13.02
CA GLU A 141 3.63 -4.66 -13.66
C GLU A 141 3.48 -4.51 -15.16
N GLY A 142 4.60 -4.37 -15.88
CA GLY A 142 4.59 -4.10 -17.31
C GLY A 142 3.87 -2.79 -17.65
N ASP A 143 2.76 -2.90 -18.37
CA ASP A 143 1.86 -1.84 -18.82
C ASP A 143 0.65 -1.61 -17.90
N ARG A 144 0.61 -2.30 -16.75
CA ARG A 144 -0.45 -2.15 -15.75
C ARG A 144 0.09 -1.51 -14.49
N ALA A 145 -0.72 -0.65 -13.88
CA ALA A 145 -0.40 -0.05 -12.60
C ALA A 145 -1.62 0.11 -11.72
N TRP A 146 -1.39 0.10 -10.41
CA TRP A 146 -2.40 0.31 -9.38
C TRP A 146 -1.88 1.25 -8.32
N LEU A 147 -2.79 2.08 -7.81
CA LEU A 147 -2.59 2.85 -6.60
C LEU A 147 -3.43 2.22 -5.50
N GLY A 148 -2.79 1.93 -4.37
CA GLY A 148 -3.37 1.27 -3.22
C GLY A 148 -3.33 2.13 -1.96
N LEU A 149 -4.32 1.94 -1.09
CA LEU A 149 -4.48 2.63 0.17
C LEU A 149 -4.88 1.65 1.27
N LEU A 150 -4.00 1.49 2.26
CA LEU A 150 -4.26 0.79 3.50
C LEU A 150 -4.94 1.73 4.50
N LEU A 151 -6.09 1.28 5.00
CA LEU A 151 -6.93 1.99 5.95
C LEU A 151 -7.13 1.15 7.20
N ARG A 152 -7.27 1.82 8.34
CA ARG A 152 -7.86 1.23 9.55
C ARG A 152 -9.27 1.79 9.68
N LEU A 153 -10.27 0.93 9.54
CA LEU A 153 -11.67 1.31 9.66
C LEU A 153 -12.20 0.88 11.04
N PRO A 154 -12.61 1.82 11.89
CA PRO A 154 -13.44 1.52 13.06
C PRO A 154 -14.76 0.88 12.64
N ALA A 155 -15.36 0.11 13.55
CA ALA A 155 -16.65 -0.53 13.28
C ALA A 155 -17.70 0.54 12.92
N GLY A 156 -18.46 0.27 11.85
CA GLY A 156 -19.53 1.17 11.39
C GLY A 156 -19.06 2.42 10.62
N GLN A 157 -17.75 2.63 10.40
CA GLN A 157 -17.27 3.73 9.57
C GLN A 157 -17.17 3.36 8.09
N SER A 158 -17.50 4.33 7.23
CA SER A 158 -17.38 4.20 5.77
C SER A 158 -15.99 4.61 5.28
N ALA A 159 -15.48 3.92 4.26
CA ALA A 159 -14.25 4.29 3.55
C ALA A 159 -14.49 5.24 2.36
N ALA A 160 -15.73 5.72 2.14
CA ALA A 160 -16.08 6.49 0.95
C ALA A 160 -15.21 7.75 0.75
N GLY A 161 -14.90 8.49 1.83
CA GLY A 161 -14.03 9.67 1.75
C GLY A 161 -12.59 9.32 1.34
N GLU A 162 -12.06 8.21 1.85
CA GLU A 162 -10.71 7.72 1.51
C GLU A 162 -10.67 7.13 0.10
N LEU A 163 -11.74 6.46 -0.35
CA LEU A 163 -11.89 6.03 -1.74
C LEU A 163 -11.88 7.24 -2.68
N ALA A 164 -12.65 8.29 -2.40
CA ALA A 164 -12.68 9.48 -3.24
C ALA A 164 -11.30 10.17 -3.35
N LYS A 165 -10.51 10.16 -2.25
CA LYS A 165 -9.11 10.62 -2.27
C LYS A 165 -8.24 9.74 -3.15
N LEU A 166 -8.36 8.41 -3.01
CA LEU A 166 -7.63 7.43 -3.81
C LEU A 166 -7.96 7.57 -5.29
N GLU A 167 -9.23 7.69 -5.65
CA GLU A 167 -9.71 7.90 -7.02
C GLU A 167 -9.16 9.19 -7.63
N ARG A 168 -9.15 10.28 -6.87
CA ARG A 168 -8.57 11.54 -7.33
C ARG A 168 -7.09 11.38 -7.65
N LEU A 169 -6.32 10.82 -6.71
CA LEU A 169 -4.88 10.57 -6.91
C LEU A 169 -4.60 9.60 -8.06
N ALA A 170 -5.39 8.53 -8.19
CA ALA A 170 -5.24 7.55 -9.27
C ALA A 170 -5.47 8.17 -10.66
N ARG A 171 -6.34 9.19 -10.77
CA ARG A 171 -6.57 9.95 -12.01
C ARG A 171 -5.53 11.02 -12.28
N THR A 172 -5.04 11.71 -11.24
CA THR A 172 -4.10 12.83 -11.42
C THR A 172 -2.63 12.41 -11.44
N GLY A 173 -2.33 11.20 -10.99
CA GLY A 173 -0.96 10.74 -10.79
C GLY A 173 -0.28 11.37 -9.57
N PRO A 174 1.04 11.20 -9.42
CA PRO A 174 1.78 11.77 -8.32
C PRO A 174 1.75 13.31 -8.38
N PRO A 175 1.51 14.01 -7.26
CA PRO A 175 1.62 15.46 -7.22
C PRO A 175 3.02 15.93 -7.63
N PRO A 176 3.18 17.17 -8.11
CA PRO A 176 4.49 17.79 -8.29
C PRO A 176 5.29 17.75 -6.99
N ALA A 177 6.61 17.57 -7.08
CA ALA A 177 7.50 17.61 -5.91
C ALA A 177 7.27 18.90 -5.09
N GLY A 178 7.18 18.77 -3.77
CA GLY A 178 7.03 19.91 -2.86
C GLY A 178 5.61 20.48 -2.68
N THR A 179 4.58 19.85 -3.24
CA THR A 179 3.18 20.34 -3.14
C THR A 179 2.25 19.54 -2.22
N ALA A 180 2.77 18.49 -1.57
CA ALA A 180 1.93 17.52 -0.88
C ALA A 180 1.72 17.82 0.62
N GLU A 181 0.48 18.14 0.98
CA GLU A 181 -0.09 17.85 2.30
C GLU A 181 -0.93 16.55 2.17
N PHE A 182 -0.57 15.47 2.88
CA PHE A 182 -1.27 14.18 2.88
C PHE A 182 -1.90 13.85 4.23
#